data_AF-M3FWZ7-F1
#
_entry.id   AF-M3FWZ7-F1
#
_cell.length_a   1.000
_cell.length_b   1.000
_cell.length_c   1.000
_cell.angle_alpha   90.00
_cell.angle_beta   90.00
_cell.angle_gamma   90.00
#
_symmetry.space_group_name_H-M   'P 1'
#
loop_
_entity.id
_entity.type
_entity.pdbx_description
1 polymer ?
#
loop_
_entity_poly.entity_id
_entity_poly.type
_entity_poly.pdbx_seq_one_letter_code
_entity_poly.pdbx_strand_id
1 'polypeptide(L)'
;MAALDALGLITAVLTFSLALYLPQREGVGIAQLLPLINHPVSFLTAAALGILLIPVLRLQPNKSWLSFIVGMGGSGFCWLLWNALFIVEIPPDGTVLNAGFSISTLILGYGVWTWEPKLNDHPIWGRRFEAALRLLPLFEVVASSVTIVLAGTLSGLPEGVRIVAWTGTTIVVLIASVRQTLLVKEMTDAEQEIRLVNEGLEEIVAKRTEELRTVNQYLISKNEQVIRAIANLKNAQKQLVRSEKMAVLGQLVAGIAHELNTPLGAIVSSNEAIQLVLSNSWEGLLRNYSDFTEDEKVIWEKLFSKGITLREFYDTREERTKRKK
;
A
#
# COMPACT_ATOMS: atom_id res chain seq x y z
N MET A 1 -21.71 -17.03 -24.09
CA MET A 1 -20.69 -18.09 -24.28
C MET A 1 -21.17 -19.46 -23.83
N ALA A 2 -21.60 -19.64 -22.57
CA ALA A 2 -22.04 -20.94 -22.05
C ALA A 2 -23.13 -21.65 -22.90
N ALA A 3 -24.04 -20.90 -23.52
CA ALA A 3 -25.03 -21.46 -24.44
C ALA A 3 -24.42 -22.05 -25.73
N LEU A 4 -23.38 -21.42 -26.27
CA LEU A 4 -22.65 -21.92 -27.45
C LEU A 4 -21.85 -23.17 -27.09
N ASP A 5 -21.19 -23.16 -25.94
CA ASP A 5 -20.46 -24.31 -25.39
C ASP A 5 -21.40 -25.52 -25.18
N ALA A 6 -22.58 -25.28 -24.60
CA ALA A 6 -23.61 -26.32 -24.48
C ALA A 6 -24.08 -26.85 -25.85
N LEU A 7 -24.33 -25.96 -26.82
CA LEU A 7 -24.78 -26.33 -28.17
C LEU A 7 -23.72 -27.16 -28.92
N GLY A 8 -22.46 -26.75 -28.85
CA GLY A 8 -21.33 -27.43 -29.49
C GLY A 8 -21.17 -28.83 -28.93
N LEU A 9 -21.24 -28.95 -27.60
CA LEU A 9 -21.11 -30.23 -26.92
C LEU A 9 -22.29 -31.18 -27.23
N ILE A 10 -23.53 -30.69 -27.16
CA ILE A 10 -24.73 -31.47 -27.54
C ILE A 10 -24.59 -31.99 -28.96
N THR A 11 -24.18 -31.11 -29.89
CA THR A 11 -24.03 -31.47 -31.30
C THR A 11 -22.92 -32.50 -31.50
N ALA A 12 -21.79 -32.38 -30.80
CA ALA A 12 -20.69 -33.34 -30.87
C ALA A 12 -21.13 -34.73 -30.36
N VAL A 13 -21.79 -34.81 -29.20
CA VAL A 13 -22.28 -36.08 -28.62
C VAL A 13 -23.33 -36.73 -29.52
N LEU A 14 -24.27 -35.93 -30.06
CA LEU A 14 -25.29 -36.40 -30.98
C LEU A 14 -24.66 -36.94 -32.27
N THR A 15 -23.72 -36.19 -32.87
CA THR A 15 -23.06 -36.57 -34.12
C THR A 15 -22.24 -37.86 -33.94
N PHE A 16 -21.51 -37.98 -32.83
CA PHE A 16 -20.76 -39.19 -32.48
C PHE A 16 -21.68 -40.40 -32.30
N SER A 17 -22.78 -40.22 -31.56
CA SER A 17 -23.73 -41.32 -31.31
C SER A 17 -24.43 -41.76 -32.60
N LEU A 18 -24.83 -40.81 -33.45
CA LEU A 18 -25.37 -41.11 -34.77
C LEU A 18 -24.35 -41.86 -35.63
N ALA A 19 -23.10 -41.42 -35.67
CA ALA A 19 -22.06 -42.06 -36.45
C ALA A 19 -21.81 -43.54 -36.07
N LEU A 20 -22.06 -43.91 -34.80
CA LEU A 20 -21.86 -45.28 -34.32
C LEU A 20 -23.00 -46.26 -34.67
N TYR A 21 -24.27 -45.82 -34.69
CA TYR A 21 -25.42 -46.74 -34.83
C TYR A 21 -26.01 -46.85 -36.24
N LEU A 22 -25.97 -45.75 -36.96
CA LEU A 22 -26.42 -45.61 -38.34
C LEU A 22 -25.67 -46.55 -39.33
N PRO A 23 -24.44 -47.05 -39.08
CA PRO A 23 -23.72 -47.99 -39.95
C PRO A 23 -24.31 -49.38 -40.01
N GLN A 24 -24.86 -49.83 -38.89
CA GLN A 24 -25.08 -51.25 -38.63
C GLN A 24 -26.49 -51.68 -39.05
N ARG A 25 -27.13 -50.97 -39.99
CA ARG A 25 -28.55 -51.15 -40.32
C ARG A 25 -28.87 -50.98 -41.80
N GLU A 26 -29.21 -52.08 -42.45
CA GLU A 26 -30.16 -52.08 -43.55
C GLU A 26 -31.58 -52.30 -42.96
N GLY A 27 -32.56 -51.44 -43.28
CA GLY A 27 -33.99 -51.77 -43.12
C GLY A 27 -34.75 -51.29 -41.86
N VAL A 28 -34.20 -50.47 -40.97
CA VAL A 28 -34.93 -50.01 -39.77
C VAL A 28 -35.40 -48.55 -39.85
N GLY A 29 -36.69 -48.31 -39.59
CA GLY A 29 -37.29 -46.97 -39.64
C GLY A 29 -36.84 -45.99 -38.53
N ILE A 30 -36.99 -44.69 -38.81
CA ILE A 30 -36.60 -43.56 -37.94
C ILE A 30 -37.17 -43.70 -36.51
N ALA A 31 -38.38 -44.24 -36.37
CA ALA A 31 -39.03 -44.44 -35.07
C ALA A 31 -38.28 -45.40 -34.14
N GLN A 32 -37.56 -46.37 -34.68
CA GLN A 32 -36.76 -47.32 -33.89
C GLN A 32 -35.31 -46.83 -33.69
N LEU A 33 -34.85 -45.83 -34.44
CA LEU A 33 -33.56 -45.16 -34.20
C LEU A 33 -33.62 -44.25 -32.98
N LEU A 34 -34.78 -43.62 -32.75
CA LEU A 34 -34.97 -42.65 -31.68
C LEU A 34 -34.61 -43.21 -30.29
N PRO A 35 -35.08 -44.40 -29.86
CA PRO A 35 -34.71 -44.96 -28.56
C PRO A 35 -33.22 -45.35 -28.45
N LEU A 36 -32.63 -45.84 -29.54
CA LEU A 36 -31.20 -46.22 -29.57
C LEU A 36 -30.27 -45.02 -29.40
N ILE A 37 -30.69 -43.84 -29.85
CA ILE A 37 -29.88 -42.62 -29.75
C ILE A 37 -30.23 -41.84 -28.48
N ASN A 38 -31.50 -41.79 -28.11
CA ASN A 38 -32.00 -40.91 -27.05
C ASN A 38 -31.34 -41.17 -25.70
N HIS A 39 -31.25 -42.43 -25.27
CA HIS A 39 -30.69 -42.76 -23.95
C HIS A 39 -29.18 -42.43 -23.85
N PRO A 40 -28.30 -42.93 -24.74
CA PRO A 40 -26.88 -42.58 -24.69
C PRO A 40 -26.65 -41.07 -24.81
N VAL A 41 -27.29 -40.40 -25.77
CA VAL A 41 -27.09 -38.95 -25.99
C VAL A 41 -27.53 -38.15 -24.78
N SER A 42 -28.69 -38.45 -24.19
CA SER A 42 -29.20 -37.72 -23.03
C SER A 42 -28.25 -37.82 -21.84
N PHE A 43 -27.76 -39.02 -21.51
CA PHE A 43 -26.87 -39.23 -20.36
C PHE A 43 -25.48 -38.63 -20.59
N LEU A 44 -24.88 -38.83 -21.77
CA LEU A 44 -23.55 -38.29 -22.08
C LEU A 44 -23.56 -36.76 -22.16
N THR A 45 -24.63 -36.19 -22.75
CA THR A 45 -24.84 -34.75 -22.78
C THR A 45 -25.01 -34.18 -21.38
N ALA A 46 -25.83 -34.81 -20.54
CA ALA A 46 -26.05 -34.35 -19.18
C ALA A 46 -24.77 -34.44 -18.32
N ALA A 47 -23.98 -35.50 -18.49
CA ALA A 47 -22.67 -35.62 -17.85
C ALA A 47 -21.74 -34.47 -18.27
N ALA A 48 -21.67 -34.17 -19.56
CA ALA A 48 -20.77 -33.15 -20.06
C ALA A 48 -21.23 -31.71 -19.74
N LEU A 49 -22.53 -31.43 -19.76
CA LEU A 49 -23.09 -30.18 -19.22
C LEU A 49 -22.83 -30.06 -17.72
N GLY A 50 -22.92 -31.16 -16.98
CA GLY A 50 -22.55 -31.23 -15.56
C GLY A 50 -21.08 -30.87 -15.31
N ILE A 51 -20.19 -31.18 -16.27
CA ILE A 51 -18.80 -30.73 -16.24
C ILE A 51 -18.70 -29.22 -16.46
N LEU A 52 -19.44 -28.69 -17.42
CA LEU A 52 -19.46 -27.25 -17.72
C LEU A 52 -20.04 -26.39 -16.60
N LEU A 53 -20.96 -26.92 -15.79
CA LEU A 53 -21.52 -26.19 -14.66
C LEU A 53 -20.45 -25.74 -13.65
N ILE A 54 -19.37 -26.50 -13.46
CA ILE A 54 -18.30 -26.13 -12.52
C ILE A 54 -17.66 -24.79 -12.88
N PRO A 55 -17.02 -24.64 -14.05
CA PRO A 55 -16.35 -23.40 -14.36
C PRO A 55 -17.33 -22.26 -14.66
N VAL A 56 -18.55 -22.55 -15.17
CA VAL A 56 -19.57 -21.52 -15.46
C VAL A 56 -20.14 -20.92 -14.18
N LEU A 57 -20.50 -21.74 -13.19
CA LEU A 57 -21.07 -21.29 -11.93
C LEU A 57 -20.03 -21.11 -10.81
N ARG A 58 -18.74 -21.32 -11.12
CA ARG A 58 -17.63 -21.29 -10.15
C ARG A 58 -17.86 -22.21 -8.95
N LEU A 59 -18.39 -23.41 -9.20
CA LEU A 59 -18.62 -24.39 -8.14
C LEU A 59 -17.30 -25.02 -7.71
N GLN A 60 -17.19 -25.35 -6.43
CA GLN A 60 -16.07 -26.11 -5.91
C GLN A 60 -16.19 -27.58 -6.34
N PRO A 61 -15.23 -28.14 -7.10
CA PRO A 61 -15.24 -29.55 -7.43
C PRO A 61 -15.13 -30.37 -6.15
N ASN A 62 -16.10 -31.26 -5.93
CA ASN A 62 -16.11 -32.17 -4.80
C ASN A 62 -16.34 -33.61 -5.27
N LYS A 63 -16.17 -34.57 -4.34
CA LYS A 63 -16.35 -36.00 -4.66
C LYS A 63 -17.78 -36.32 -5.10
N SER A 64 -18.78 -35.65 -4.54
CA SER A 64 -20.19 -35.86 -4.85
C SER A 64 -20.53 -35.49 -6.30
N TRP A 65 -20.05 -34.35 -6.76
CA TRP A 65 -20.14 -33.94 -8.16
C TRP A 65 -19.38 -34.93 -9.06
N LEU A 66 -18.16 -35.35 -8.71
CA LEU A 66 -17.43 -36.31 -9.52
C LEU A 66 -18.21 -37.64 -9.65
N SER A 67 -18.77 -38.13 -8.55
CA SER A 67 -19.66 -39.30 -8.55
C SER A 67 -20.88 -39.09 -9.43
N PHE A 68 -21.52 -37.92 -9.37
CA PHE A 68 -22.65 -37.58 -10.24
C PHE A 68 -22.28 -37.69 -11.73
N ILE A 69 -21.15 -37.08 -12.14
CA ILE A 69 -20.67 -37.11 -13.53
C ILE A 69 -20.28 -38.53 -13.96
N VAL A 70 -19.55 -39.26 -13.11
CA VAL A 70 -19.14 -40.65 -13.38
C VAL A 70 -20.36 -41.55 -13.51
N GLY A 71 -21.38 -41.37 -12.67
CA GLY A 71 -22.63 -42.13 -12.73
C GLY A 71 -23.48 -41.84 -13.97
N MET A 72 -23.59 -40.56 -14.37
CA MET A 72 -24.25 -40.18 -15.63
C MET A 72 -23.49 -40.70 -16.85
N GLY A 73 -22.17 -40.46 -16.91
CA GLY A 73 -21.32 -40.91 -18.01
C GLY A 73 -21.29 -42.44 -18.13
N GLY A 74 -21.21 -43.14 -16.99
CA GLY A 74 -21.27 -44.60 -16.92
C GLY A 74 -22.60 -45.16 -17.45
N SER A 75 -23.73 -44.54 -17.06
CA SER A 75 -25.06 -44.92 -17.57
C SER A 75 -25.17 -44.70 -19.08
N GLY A 76 -24.65 -43.57 -19.58
CA GLY A 76 -24.61 -43.26 -21.01
C GLY A 76 -23.74 -44.25 -21.80
N PHE A 77 -22.57 -44.62 -21.27
CA PHE A 77 -21.68 -45.60 -21.89
C PHE A 77 -22.26 -47.01 -21.88
N CYS A 78 -22.94 -47.42 -20.79
CA CYS A 78 -23.64 -48.71 -20.74
C CYS A 78 -24.75 -48.77 -21.79
N TRP A 79 -25.56 -47.71 -21.92
CA TRP A 79 -26.53 -47.61 -23.01
C TRP A 79 -25.87 -47.68 -24.38
N LEU A 80 -24.70 -47.04 -24.53
CA LEU A 80 -23.98 -47.03 -25.79
C LEU A 80 -23.49 -48.42 -26.20
N LEU A 81 -22.92 -49.15 -25.26
CA LEU A 81 -22.42 -50.50 -25.46
C LEU A 81 -23.55 -51.52 -25.63
N TRP A 82 -24.62 -51.42 -24.83
CA TRP A 82 -25.82 -52.26 -24.99
C TRP A 82 -26.37 -52.16 -26.40
N ASN A 83 -26.56 -50.93 -26.88
CA ASN A 83 -27.11 -50.66 -28.20
C ASN A 83 -26.18 -51.16 -29.31
N ALA A 84 -24.86 -50.98 -29.18
CA ALA A 84 -23.90 -51.50 -30.15
C ALA A 84 -23.93 -53.04 -30.23
N LEU A 85 -23.97 -53.73 -29.08
CA LEU A 85 -24.00 -55.20 -29.04
C LEU A 85 -25.34 -55.77 -29.54
N PHE A 86 -26.45 -55.10 -29.19
CA PHE A 86 -27.78 -55.48 -29.65
C PHE A 86 -27.90 -55.47 -31.18
N ILE A 87 -27.26 -54.50 -31.85
CA ILE A 87 -27.34 -54.40 -33.31
C ILE A 87 -26.49 -55.48 -34.01
N VAL A 88 -25.39 -55.94 -33.42
CA VAL A 88 -24.54 -57.00 -33.99
C VAL A 88 -25.11 -58.41 -33.73
N GLU A 89 -26.34 -58.52 -33.21
CA GLU A 89 -27.04 -59.77 -32.88
C GLU A 89 -26.24 -60.72 -31.97
N ILE A 90 -25.25 -60.22 -31.23
CA ILE A 90 -24.57 -60.98 -30.18
C ILE A 90 -25.40 -60.76 -28.92
N PRO A 91 -26.22 -61.72 -28.44
CA PRO A 91 -26.90 -61.56 -27.17
C PRO A 91 -25.81 -61.48 -26.09
N PRO A 92 -25.57 -60.31 -25.47
CA PRO A 92 -24.58 -60.25 -24.43
C PRO A 92 -25.13 -61.03 -23.24
N ASP A 93 -24.27 -61.75 -22.52
CA ASP A 93 -24.57 -62.16 -21.15
C ASP A 93 -24.84 -60.87 -20.37
N GLY A 94 -26.12 -60.52 -20.26
CA GLY A 94 -26.58 -59.23 -19.75
C GLY A 94 -26.07 -58.97 -18.34
N THR A 95 -25.59 -59.99 -17.63
CA THR A 95 -24.97 -59.93 -16.30
C THR A 95 -23.95 -58.80 -16.15
N VAL A 96 -22.97 -58.68 -17.05
CA VAL A 96 -21.92 -57.65 -16.92
C VAL A 96 -22.46 -56.25 -17.19
N LEU A 97 -23.28 -56.11 -18.24
CA LEU A 97 -23.83 -54.82 -18.65
C LEU A 97 -24.90 -54.31 -17.68
N ASN A 98 -25.72 -55.22 -17.15
CA ASN A 98 -26.68 -54.94 -16.08
C ASN A 98 -25.96 -54.54 -14.80
N ALA A 99 -24.87 -55.22 -14.42
CA ALA A 99 -24.05 -54.79 -13.30
C ALA A 99 -23.48 -53.38 -13.53
N GLY A 100 -23.02 -53.08 -14.76
CA GLY A 100 -22.59 -51.73 -15.16
C GLY A 100 -23.67 -50.67 -14.97
N PHE A 101 -24.91 -50.94 -15.40
CA PHE A 101 -26.06 -50.05 -15.16
C PHE A 101 -26.35 -49.87 -13.68
N SER A 102 -26.38 -50.95 -12.90
CA SER A 102 -26.64 -50.89 -11.45
C SER A 102 -25.57 -50.08 -10.72
N ILE A 103 -24.28 -50.33 -11.00
CA ILE A 103 -23.16 -49.61 -10.41
C ILE A 103 -23.23 -48.12 -10.79
N SER A 104 -23.43 -47.81 -12.07
CA SER A 104 -23.53 -46.42 -12.55
C SER A 104 -24.70 -45.68 -11.90
N THR A 105 -25.85 -46.35 -11.74
CA THR A 105 -27.04 -45.78 -11.08
C THR A 105 -26.82 -45.56 -9.59
N LEU A 106 -26.14 -46.49 -8.89
CA LEU A 106 -25.79 -46.33 -7.48
C LEU A 106 -24.81 -45.17 -7.26
N ILE A 107 -23.78 -45.08 -8.11
CA ILE A 107 -22.81 -43.98 -8.07
C ILE A 107 -23.51 -42.65 -8.34
N LEU A 108 -24.41 -42.61 -9.32
CA LEU A 108 -25.23 -41.42 -9.62
C LEU A 108 -26.10 -41.03 -8.41
N GLY A 109 -26.82 -41.99 -7.82
CA GLY A 109 -27.67 -41.77 -6.66
C GLY A 109 -26.90 -41.27 -5.44
N TYR A 110 -25.73 -41.86 -5.17
CA TYR A 110 -24.82 -41.38 -4.12
C TYR A 110 -24.31 -39.96 -4.41
N GLY A 111 -23.95 -39.68 -5.66
CA GLY A 111 -23.56 -38.36 -6.13
C GLY A 111 -24.64 -37.33 -5.83
N VAL A 112 -25.87 -37.55 -6.31
CA VAL A 112 -27.02 -36.65 -6.08
C VAL A 112 -27.32 -36.49 -4.59
N TRP A 113 -27.37 -37.58 -3.83
CA TRP A 113 -27.73 -37.54 -2.41
C TRP A 113 -26.75 -36.74 -1.55
N THR A 114 -25.46 -36.77 -1.89
CA THR A 114 -24.41 -36.07 -1.13
C THR A 114 -24.03 -34.72 -1.73
N TRP A 115 -24.65 -34.31 -2.84
CA TRP A 115 -24.21 -33.11 -3.55
C TRP A 115 -24.74 -31.84 -2.90
N GLU A 116 -23.86 -31.17 -2.17
CA GLU A 116 -24.05 -29.80 -1.71
C GLU A 116 -23.18 -28.85 -2.55
N PRO A 117 -23.75 -28.10 -3.51
CA PRO A 117 -22.99 -27.17 -4.33
C PRO A 117 -22.52 -25.98 -3.48
N LYS A 118 -21.21 -25.71 -3.51
CA LYS A 118 -20.58 -24.56 -2.85
C LYS A 118 -19.87 -23.71 -3.89
N LEU A 119 -20.04 -22.39 -3.79
CA LEU A 119 -19.32 -21.44 -4.63
C LEU A 119 -17.86 -21.35 -4.18
N ASN A 120 -16.97 -21.13 -5.15
CA ASN A 120 -15.53 -21.02 -4.92
C ASN A 120 -15.03 -19.64 -5.36
N ASP A 121 -14.82 -18.77 -4.39
CA ASP A 121 -14.32 -17.41 -4.63
C ASP A 121 -12.80 -17.31 -4.66
N HIS A 122 -12.09 -18.44 -4.55
CA HIS A 122 -10.64 -18.43 -4.48
C HIS A 122 -10.01 -18.02 -5.83
N PRO A 123 -9.12 -17.01 -5.87
CA PRO A 123 -8.63 -16.42 -7.12
C PRO A 123 -7.82 -17.39 -8.01
N ILE A 124 -7.14 -18.37 -7.40
CA ILE A 124 -6.45 -19.45 -8.17
C ILE A 124 -7.46 -20.31 -8.93
N TRP A 125 -8.61 -20.62 -8.32
CA TRP A 125 -9.64 -21.44 -8.96
C TRP A 125 -10.34 -20.68 -10.08
N GLY A 126 -10.59 -19.38 -9.89
CA GLY A 126 -11.09 -18.51 -10.97
C GLY A 126 -10.22 -18.58 -12.24
N ARG A 127 -8.90 -18.40 -12.09
CA ARG A 127 -7.95 -18.50 -13.22
C ARG A 127 -7.96 -19.88 -13.89
N ARG A 128 -8.06 -20.96 -13.10
CA ARG A 128 -8.14 -22.33 -13.63
C ARG A 128 -9.45 -22.58 -14.39
N PHE A 129 -10.58 -22.08 -13.88
CA PHE A 129 -11.88 -22.20 -14.55
C PHE A 129 -11.91 -21.43 -15.86
N GLU A 130 -11.37 -20.22 -15.90
CA GLU A 130 -11.21 -19.48 -17.14
C GLU A 130 -10.34 -20.24 -18.14
N ALA A 131 -9.18 -20.76 -17.71
CA ALA A 131 -8.32 -21.56 -18.58
C ALA A 131 -9.03 -22.80 -19.12
N ALA A 132 -9.80 -23.51 -18.29
CA ALA A 132 -10.58 -24.67 -18.69
C ALA A 132 -11.65 -24.30 -19.74
N LEU A 133 -12.39 -23.21 -19.52
CA LEU A 133 -13.38 -22.73 -20.48
C LEU A 133 -12.72 -22.35 -21.80
N ARG A 134 -11.56 -21.66 -21.78
CA ARG A 134 -10.84 -21.27 -23.00
C ARG A 134 -10.38 -22.46 -23.85
N LEU A 135 -10.11 -23.61 -23.23
CA LEU A 135 -9.72 -24.84 -23.93
C LEU A 135 -10.91 -25.66 -24.45
N LEU A 136 -12.12 -25.40 -23.99
CA LEU A 136 -13.29 -26.18 -24.37
C LEU A 136 -13.59 -26.25 -25.89
N PRO A 137 -13.50 -25.17 -26.70
CA PRO A 137 -13.80 -25.29 -28.13
C PRO A 137 -12.77 -26.19 -28.83
N LEU A 138 -11.53 -26.21 -28.34
CA LEU A 138 -10.51 -27.15 -28.83
C LEU A 138 -10.92 -28.60 -28.53
N PHE A 139 -11.43 -28.89 -27.33
CA PHE A 139 -11.94 -30.23 -26.99
C PHE A 139 -13.12 -30.64 -27.88
N GLU A 140 -14.05 -29.73 -28.16
CA GLU A 140 -15.19 -29.98 -29.06
C GLU A 140 -14.73 -30.31 -30.49
N VAL A 141 -13.76 -29.56 -31.01
CA VAL A 141 -13.18 -29.79 -32.35
C VAL A 141 -12.41 -31.11 -32.39
N VAL A 142 -11.63 -31.43 -31.36
CA VAL A 142 -10.91 -32.71 -31.26
C VAL A 142 -11.89 -33.88 -31.20
N ALA A 143 -12.94 -33.80 -30.37
CA ALA A 143 -13.97 -34.82 -30.28
C ALA A 143 -14.72 -35.03 -31.61
N SER A 144 -15.02 -33.95 -32.33
CA SER A 144 -15.66 -34.02 -33.64
C SER A 144 -14.71 -34.58 -34.71
N SER A 145 -13.41 -34.27 -34.62
CA SER A 145 -12.39 -34.83 -35.51
C SER A 145 -12.28 -36.35 -35.36
N VAL A 146 -12.38 -36.88 -34.12
CA VAL A 146 -12.44 -38.33 -33.88
C VAL A 146 -13.66 -38.95 -34.58
N THR A 147 -14.81 -38.26 -34.57
CA THR A 147 -16.02 -38.72 -35.28
C THR A 147 -15.79 -38.82 -36.78
N ILE A 148 -15.12 -37.84 -37.40
CA ILE A 148 -14.75 -37.89 -38.83
C ILE A 148 -13.79 -39.05 -39.10
N VAL A 149 -12.77 -39.23 -38.27
CA VAL A 149 -11.77 -40.29 -38.46
C VAL A 149 -12.43 -41.67 -38.37
N LEU A 150 -13.32 -41.88 -37.40
CA LEU A 150 -14.10 -43.12 -37.29
C LEU A 150 -15.00 -43.32 -38.51
N ALA A 151 -15.67 -42.27 -38.98
CA ALA A 151 -16.51 -42.31 -40.17
C ALA A 151 -15.73 -42.55 -41.48
N GLY A 152 -14.42 -42.28 -41.51
CA GLY A 152 -13.56 -42.54 -42.66
C GLY A 152 -12.83 -43.89 -42.62
N THR A 153 -12.60 -44.44 -41.42
CA THR A 153 -11.80 -45.66 -41.22
C THR A 153 -12.65 -46.94 -41.22
N LEU A 154 -13.90 -46.86 -40.76
CA LEU A 154 -14.79 -48.01 -40.74
C LEU A 154 -15.35 -48.30 -42.16
N SER A 155 -14.83 -49.34 -42.80
CA SER A 155 -15.34 -49.83 -44.09
C SER A 155 -16.77 -50.37 -43.96
N GLY A 156 -17.67 -50.00 -44.86
CA GLY A 156 -19.06 -50.48 -44.87
C GLY A 156 -20.09 -49.51 -44.27
N LEU A 157 -19.68 -48.29 -43.92
CA LEU A 157 -20.58 -47.21 -43.51
C LEU A 157 -21.53 -46.78 -44.65
N PRO A 158 -22.86 -46.80 -44.46
CA PRO A 158 -23.83 -46.17 -45.35
C PRO A 158 -23.52 -44.69 -45.56
N GLU A 159 -23.80 -44.20 -46.77
CA GLU A 159 -23.47 -42.84 -47.19
C GLU A 159 -24.16 -41.77 -46.31
N GLY A 160 -25.38 -42.06 -45.84
CA GLY A 160 -26.09 -41.21 -44.89
C GLY A 160 -25.33 -40.96 -43.58
N VAL A 161 -24.62 -41.96 -43.06
CA VAL A 161 -23.82 -41.82 -41.82
C VAL A 161 -22.67 -40.87 -42.01
N ARG A 162 -21.98 -40.99 -43.16
CA ARG A 162 -20.88 -40.10 -43.52
C ARG A 162 -21.38 -38.67 -43.64
N ILE A 163 -22.51 -38.45 -44.30
CA ILE A 163 -23.12 -37.11 -44.42
C ILE A 163 -23.43 -36.52 -43.03
N VAL A 164 -24.03 -37.30 -42.12
CA VAL A 164 -24.31 -36.85 -40.75
C VAL A 164 -23.02 -36.52 -39.99
N ALA A 165 -21.98 -37.35 -40.08
CA ALA A 165 -20.70 -37.10 -39.42
C ALA A 165 -20.02 -35.82 -39.92
N TRP A 166 -19.99 -35.59 -41.23
CA TRP A 166 -19.42 -34.40 -41.85
C TRP A 166 -20.22 -33.14 -41.52
N THR A 167 -21.55 -33.20 -41.66
CA THR A 167 -22.44 -32.05 -41.37
C THR A 167 -22.39 -31.68 -39.89
N GLY A 168 -22.50 -32.64 -38.98
CA GLY A 168 -22.42 -32.41 -37.54
C GLY A 168 -21.06 -31.84 -37.12
N THR A 169 -19.96 -32.36 -37.65
CA THR A 169 -18.63 -31.81 -37.37
C THR A 169 -18.47 -30.39 -37.91
N THR A 170 -19.01 -30.10 -39.10
CA THR A 170 -19.01 -28.74 -39.66
C THR A 170 -19.76 -27.77 -38.74
N ILE A 171 -20.91 -28.18 -38.21
CA ILE A 171 -21.69 -27.38 -37.26
C ILE A 171 -20.89 -27.13 -35.98
N VAL A 172 -20.25 -28.16 -35.41
CA VAL A 172 -19.41 -28.00 -34.21
C VAL A 172 -18.25 -27.03 -34.45
N VAL A 173 -17.56 -27.15 -35.58
CA VAL A 173 -16.47 -26.23 -35.95
C VAL A 173 -16.96 -24.79 -36.10
N LEU A 174 -18.14 -24.58 -36.70
CA LEU A 174 -18.75 -23.24 -36.81
C LEU A 174 -19.10 -22.67 -35.43
N ILE A 175 -19.72 -23.46 -34.55
CA ILE A 175 -20.04 -23.04 -33.18
C ILE A 175 -18.77 -22.69 -32.42
N ALA A 176 -17.76 -23.55 -32.47
CA ALA A 176 -16.46 -23.35 -31.83
C ALA A 176 -15.76 -22.08 -32.36
N SER A 177 -15.83 -21.83 -33.68
CA SER A 177 -15.25 -20.63 -34.31
C SER A 177 -15.95 -19.35 -33.87
N VAL A 178 -17.29 -19.32 -33.85
CA VAL A 178 -18.06 -18.17 -33.36
C VAL A 178 -17.74 -17.93 -31.89
N ARG A 179 -17.74 -18.99 -31.08
CA ARG A 179 -17.45 -18.92 -29.65
C ARG A 179 -16.02 -18.42 -29.39
N GLN A 180 -15.03 -18.88 -30.16
CA GLN A 180 -13.64 -18.41 -30.07
C GLN A 180 -13.51 -16.94 -30.46
N THR A 181 -14.24 -16.50 -31.49
CA THR A 181 -14.25 -15.08 -31.92
C THR A 181 -14.79 -14.17 -30.83
N LEU A 182 -15.90 -14.55 -30.18
CA LEU A 182 -16.48 -13.81 -29.06
C LEU A 182 -15.52 -13.74 -27.87
N LEU A 183 -14.83 -14.84 -27.57
CA LEU A 183 -13.86 -14.91 -26.48
C LEU A 183 -12.68 -13.95 -26.69
N VAL A 184 -12.13 -13.92 -27.91
CA VAL A 184 -11.04 -12.98 -28.26
C VAL A 184 -11.53 -11.54 -28.11
N LYS A 185 -12.75 -11.24 -28.55
CA LYS A 185 -13.34 -9.91 -28.42
C LYS A 185 -13.47 -9.47 -26.95
N GLU A 186 -14.01 -10.31 -26.08
CA GLU A 186 -14.10 -9.99 -24.64
C GLU A 186 -12.72 -9.77 -24.02
N MET A 187 -11.71 -10.55 -24.43
CA MET A 187 -10.34 -10.35 -23.96
C MET A 187 -9.75 -9.02 -24.41
N THR A 188 -9.95 -8.63 -25.68
CA THR A 188 -9.45 -7.35 -26.19
C THR A 188 -10.16 -6.15 -25.55
N ASP A 189 -11.46 -6.26 -25.31
CA ASP A 189 -12.24 -5.18 -24.68
C ASP A 189 -11.78 -4.98 -23.22
N ALA A 190 -11.57 -6.08 -22.47
CA ALA A 190 -11.05 -6.03 -21.11
C ALA A 190 -9.61 -5.50 -21.05
N GLU A 191 -8.74 -5.86 -22.01
CA GLU A 191 -7.38 -5.33 -22.10
C GLU A 191 -7.36 -3.82 -22.36
N GLN A 192 -8.25 -3.34 -23.24
CA GLN A 192 -8.41 -1.90 -23.48
C GLN A 192 -8.91 -1.15 -22.25
N GLU A 193 -9.88 -1.69 -21.52
CA GLU A 193 -10.37 -1.08 -20.28
C GLU A 193 -9.26 -0.97 -19.22
N ILE A 194 -8.51 -2.06 -19.00
CA ILE A 194 -7.37 -2.06 -18.08
C ILE A 194 -6.33 -1.03 -18.52
N ARG A 195 -6.05 -0.94 -19.81
CA ARG A 195 -5.10 0.03 -20.36
C ARG A 195 -5.54 1.47 -20.11
N LEU A 196 -6.80 1.80 -20.40
CA LEU A 196 -7.35 3.14 -20.16
C LEU A 196 -7.30 3.52 -18.67
N VAL A 197 -7.63 2.59 -17.79
CA VAL A 197 -7.54 2.79 -16.34
C VAL A 197 -6.10 3.01 -15.89
N ASN A 198 -5.15 2.22 -16.41
CA ASN A 198 -3.73 2.39 -16.09
C ASN A 198 -3.18 3.72 -16.59
N GLU A 199 -3.48 4.12 -17.82
CA GLU A 199 -3.06 5.43 -18.37
C GLU A 199 -3.61 6.59 -17.51
N GLY A 200 -4.88 6.52 -17.10
CA GLY A 200 -5.47 7.51 -16.19
C GLY A 200 -4.85 7.50 -14.79
N LEU A 201 -4.51 6.32 -14.27
CA LEU A 201 -3.83 6.20 -12.97
C LEU A 201 -2.41 6.78 -13.03
N GLU A 202 -1.66 6.52 -14.10
CA GLU A 202 -0.34 7.09 -14.34
C GLU A 202 -0.38 8.62 -14.38
N GLU A 203 -1.38 9.21 -15.05
CA GLU A 203 -1.57 10.66 -15.08
C GLU A 203 -1.84 11.23 -13.67
N ILE A 204 -2.73 10.59 -12.90
CA ILE A 204 -3.05 11.00 -11.53
C ILE A 204 -1.80 10.89 -10.64
N VAL A 205 -1.05 9.79 -10.75
CA VAL A 205 0.19 9.58 -9.99
C VAL A 205 1.22 10.64 -10.34
N ALA A 206 1.41 10.95 -11.63
CA ALA A 206 2.33 11.99 -12.07
C ALA A 206 1.94 13.37 -11.50
N LYS A 207 0.66 13.74 -11.59
CA LYS A 207 0.14 15.01 -11.04
C LYS A 207 0.34 15.09 -9.53
N ARG A 208 -0.03 14.05 -8.78
CA ARG A 208 0.14 14.00 -7.32
C ARG A 208 1.61 14.05 -6.90
N THR A 209 2.48 13.41 -7.66
CA THR A 209 3.93 13.44 -7.41
C THR A 209 4.49 14.85 -7.57
N GLU A 210 4.05 15.60 -8.59
CA GLU A 210 4.47 16.99 -8.79
C GLU A 210 3.90 17.95 -7.74
N GLU A 211 2.62 17.78 -7.35
CA GLU A 211 2.02 18.51 -6.23
C GLU A 211 2.82 18.29 -4.93
N LEU A 212 3.15 17.04 -4.61
CA LEU A 212 3.96 16.70 -3.44
C LEU A 212 5.36 17.31 -3.50
N ARG A 213 6.00 17.29 -4.67
CA ARG A 213 7.33 17.90 -4.86
C ARG A 213 7.29 19.41 -4.58
N THR A 214 6.28 20.09 -5.10
CA THR A 214 6.07 21.54 -4.90
C THR A 214 5.83 21.87 -3.43
N VAL A 215 4.93 21.12 -2.76
CA VAL A 215 4.65 21.30 -1.33
C VAL A 215 5.90 21.02 -0.49
N ASN A 216 6.68 20.00 -0.81
CA ASN A 216 7.90 19.67 -0.09
C ASN A 216 8.94 20.81 -0.20
N GLN A 217 9.17 21.34 -1.41
CA GLN A 217 10.04 22.50 -1.61
C GLN A 217 9.58 23.73 -0.82
N TYR A 218 8.27 24.00 -0.80
CA TYR A 218 7.70 25.08 0.01
C TYR A 218 7.96 24.87 1.51
N LEU A 219 7.77 23.65 2.02
CA LEU A 219 8.04 23.31 3.42
C LEU A 219 9.51 23.48 3.78
N ILE A 220 10.44 23.08 2.89
CA ILE A 220 11.88 23.30 3.08
C ILE A 220 12.17 24.80 3.23
N SER A 221 11.66 25.64 2.31
CA SER A 221 11.85 27.09 2.38
C SER A 221 11.27 27.70 3.66
N LYS A 222 10.09 27.24 4.10
CA LYS A 222 9.49 27.68 5.36
C LYS A 222 10.31 27.27 6.58
N ASN A 223 10.84 26.04 6.58
CA ASN A 223 11.71 25.56 7.65
C ASN A 223 12.97 26.45 7.78
N GLU A 224 13.62 26.77 6.65
CA GLU A 224 14.76 27.69 6.67
C GLU A 224 14.40 29.09 7.21
N GLN A 225 13.23 29.63 6.84
CA GLN A 225 12.76 30.92 7.36
C GLN A 225 12.57 30.85 8.89
N VAL A 226 12.00 29.76 9.40
CA VAL A 226 11.82 29.53 10.84
C VAL A 226 13.17 29.45 11.54
N ILE A 227 14.14 28.68 11.00
CA ILE A 227 15.49 28.58 11.56
C ILE A 227 16.15 29.97 11.65
N ARG A 228 16.06 30.78 10.57
CA ARG A 228 16.58 32.15 10.56
C ARG A 228 15.89 33.04 11.60
N ALA A 229 14.57 32.96 11.72
CA ALA A 229 13.81 33.73 12.71
C ALA A 229 14.21 33.37 14.15
N ILE A 230 14.38 32.07 14.44
CA ILE A 230 14.86 31.59 15.75
C ILE A 230 16.26 32.11 16.05
N ALA A 231 17.18 32.08 15.09
CA ALA A 231 18.54 32.60 15.25
C ALA A 231 18.53 34.11 15.55
N ASN A 232 17.71 34.88 14.84
CA ASN A 232 17.54 36.32 15.06
C ASN A 232 16.95 36.62 16.45
N LEU A 233 15.91 35.88 16.86
CA LEU A 233 15.30 36.01 18.18
C LEU A 233 16.33 35.76 19.29
N LYS A 234 17.14 34.69 19.15
CA LYS A 234 18.20 34.36 20.11
C LYS A 234 19.27 35.45 20.20
N ASN A 235 19.63 36.06 19.07
CA ASN A 235 20.58 37.17 19.04
C ASN A 235 20.01 38.44 19.69
N ALA A 236 18.76 38.80 19.39
CA ALA A 236 18.08 39.92 20.02
C ALA A 236 17.96 39.73 21.54
N GLN A 237 17.60 38.53 21.99
CA GLN A 237 17.55 38.20 23.42
C GLN A 237 18.92 38.37 24.09
N LYS A 238 20.01 37.92 23.45
CA LYS A 238 21.38 38.13 23.98
C LYS A 238 21.74 39.61 24.08
N GLN A 239 21.34 40.42 23.10
CA GLN A 239 21.57 41.87 23.12
C GLN A 239 20.78 42.54 24.24
N LEU A 240 19.51 42.17 24.44
CA LEU A 240 18.69 42.67 25.54
C LEU A 240 19.29 42.32 26.90
N VAL A 241 19.68 41.06 27.11
CA VAL A 241 20.36 40.64 28.36
C VAL A 241 21.65 41.43 28.59
N ARG A 242 22.43 41.69 27.52
CA ARG A 242 23.64 42.51 27.64
C ARG A 242 23.31 43.96 28.01
N SER A 243 22.28 44.54 27.39
CA SER A 243 21.82 45.90 27.67
C SER A 243 21.35 46.05 29.12
N GLU A 244 20.58 45.07 29.61
CA GLU A 244 20.10 45.03 30.99
C GLU A 244 21.26 44.92 31.98
N LYS A 245 22.23 44.04 31.72
CA LYS A 245 23.46 43.94 32.52
C LYS A 245 24.23 45.26 32.57
N MET A 246 24.33 45.99 31.46
CA MET A 246 25.02 47.28 31.42
C MET A 246 24.24 48.37 32.15
N ALA A 247 22.91 48.38 32.05
CA ALA A 247 22.07 49.31 32.80
C ALA A 247 22.19 49.08 34.31
N VAL A 248 22.11 47.82 34.77
CA VAL A 248 22.30 47.44 36.17
C VAL A 248 23.71 47.80 36.66
N LEU A 249 24.74 47.54 35.85
CA LEU A 249 26.11 47.93 36.18
C LEU A 249 26.25 49.45 36.29
N GLY A 250 25.64 50.21 35.39
CA GLY A 250 25.62 51.67 35.44
C GLY A 250 24.93 52.21 36.70
N GLN A 251 23.78 51.64 37.08
CA GLN A 251 23.10 51.97 38.33
C GLN A 251 23.96 51.64 39.55
N LEU A 252 24.61 50.47 39.56
CA LEU A 252 25.49 50.06 40.65
C LEU A 252 26.69 51.00 40.79
N VAL A 253 27.35 51.34 39.68
CA VAL A 253 28.50 52.27 39.68
C VAL A 253 28.08 53.65 40.15
N ALA A 254 26.93 54.17 39.69
CA ALA A 254 26.39 55.45 40.15
C ALA A 254 26.05 55.42 41.66
N GLY A 255 25.47 54.32 42.14
CA GLY A 255 25.19 54.10 43.57
C GLY A 255 26.47 54.10 44.42
N ILE A 256 27.48 53.32 44.01
CA ILE A 256 28.80 53.30 44.68
C ILE A 256 29.45 54.68 44.68
N ALA A 257 29.43 55.38 43.54
CA ALA A 257 29.98 56.73 43.45
C ALA A 257 29.27 57.71 44.40
N HIS A 258 27.95 57.60 44.52
CA HIS A 258 27.17 58.40 45.46
C HIS A 258 27.55 58.08 46.91
N GLU A 259 27.59 56.80 47.28
CA GLU A 259 27.94 56.35 48.63
C GLU A 259 29.40 56.65 49.01
N LEU A 260 30.33 56.75 48.04
CA LEU A 260 31.71 57.16 48.28
C LEU A 260 31.85 58.69 48.38
N ASN A 261 31.11 59.44 47.57
CA ASN A 261 31.16 60.91 47.58
C ASN A 261 30.67 61.48 48.91
N THR A 262 29.68 60.85 49.56
CA THR A 262 29.15 61.30 50.86
C THR A 262 30.20 61.36 51.97
N PRO A 263 30.92 60.27 52.34
CA PRO A 263 31.95 60.32 53.36
C PRO A 263 33.16 61.16 52.94
N LEU A 264 33.53 61.17 51.65
CA LEU A 264 34.60 62.04 51.15
C LEU A 264 34.25 63.52 51.36
N GLY A 265 33.03 63.93 51.06
CA GLY A 265 32.54 65.29 51.33
C GLY A 265 32.60 65.62 52.83
N ALA A 266 32.23 64.67 53.70
CA ALA A 266 32.35 64.85 55.15
C ALA A 266 33.81 65.00 55.60
N ILE A 267 34.74 64.20 55.04
CA ILE A 267 36.18 64.29 55.34
C ILE A 267 36.75 65.64 54.88
N VAL A 268 36.45 66.06 53.65
CA VAL A 268 36.93 67.34 53.11
C VAL A 268 36.40 68.50 53.95
N SER A 269 35.10 68.54 54.23
CA SER A 269 34.49 69.58 55.07
C SER A 269 35.06 69.59 56.49
N SER A 270 35.30 68.41 57.08
CA SER A 270 35.95 68.31 58.40
C SER A 270 37.38 68.84 58.36
N ASN A 271 38.14 68.52 57.31
CA ASN A 271 39.51 68.99 57.14
C ASN A 271 39.57 70.51 56.91
N GLU A 272 38.65 71.07 56.11
CA GLU A 272 38.51 72.52 55.92
C GLU A 272 38.16 73.22 57.24
N ALA A 273 37.26 72.66 58.05
CA ALA A 273 36.93 73.20 59.36
C ALA A 273 38.13 73.20 60.31
N ILE A 274 38.91 72.10 60.34
CA ILE A 274 40.15 72.01 61.11
C ILE A 274 41.15 73.07 60.63
N GLN A 275 41.36 73.20 59.31
CA GLN A 275 42.26 74.21 58.76
C GLN A 275 41.84 75.63 59.12
N LEU A 276 40.54 75.96 59.01
CA LEU A 276 40.00 77.27 59.36
C LEU A 276 40.24 77.61 60.84
N VAL A 277 39.99 76.65 61.74
CA VAL A 277 40.24 76.83 63.17
C VAL A 277 41.73 77.02 63.45
N LEU A 278 42.57 76.20 62.82
CA LEU A 278 44.03 76.30 62.95
C LEU A 278 44.59 77.61 62.39
N SER A 279 44.03 78.16 61.30
CA SER A 279 44.55 79.39 60.69
C SER A 279 44.05 80.66 61.37
N ASN A 280 42.79 80.69 61.81
CA ASN A 280 42.12 81.95 62.19
C ASN A 280 41.76 82.07 63.67
N SER A 281 41.68 80.95 64.40
CA SER A 281 41.11 80.94 65.77
C SER A 281 42.01 80.24 66.79
N TRP A 282 43.21 79.83 66.38
CA TRP A 282 44.11 79.03 67.21
C TRP A 282 44.59 79.80 68.46
N GLU A 283 44.83 81.10 68.33
CA GLU A 283 45.28 81.99 69.40
C GLU A 283 44.27 82.02 70.55
N GLY A 284 42.98 82.12 70.21
CA GLY A 284 41.88 82.15 71.16
C GLY A 284 41.61 80.81 71.83
N LEU A 285 41.72 79.69 71.09
CA LEU A 285 41.54 78.36 71.65
C LEU A 285 42.63 78.03 72.69
N LEU A 286 43.90 78.28 72.36
CA LEU A 286 44.98 78.02 73.30
C LEU A 286 44.98 78.99 74.48
N ARG A 287 44.71 80.28 74.26
CA ARG A 287 44.62 81.23 75.39
C ARG A 287 43.52 80.88 76.39
N ASN A 288 42.39 80.38 75.91
CA ASN A 288 41.19 80.21 76.73
C ASN A 288 40.99 78.79 77.26
N TYR A 289 41.62 77.77 76.66
CA TYR A 289 41.40 76.36 77.00
C TYR A 289 42.67 75.57 77.33
N SER A 290 43.85 76.19 77.33
CA SER A 290 45.06 75.55 77.85
C SER A 290 45.33 75.99 79.29
N ASP A 291 45.65 75.02 80.16
CA ASP A 291 46.14 75.28 81.53
C ASP A 291 47.61 75.77 81.54
N PHE A 292 48.09 76.31 80.42
CA PHE A 292 49.46 76.77 80.28
C PHE A 292 49.69 78.05 81.10
N THR A 293 50.87 78.13 81.72
CA THR A 293 51.36 79.36 82.35
C THR A 293 51.69 80.43 81.29
N GLU A 294 51.76 81.72 81.65
CA GLU A 294 52.00 82.78 80.66
C GLU A 294 53.33 82.65 79.90
N ASP A 295 54.38 82.13 80.57
CA ASP A 295 55.66 81.87 79.90
C ASP A 295 55.56 80.71 78.89
N GLU A 296 54.80 79.66 79.23
CA GLU A 296 54.53 78.54 78.33
C GLU A 296 53.72 78.98 77.12
N LYS A 297 52.74 79.88 77.28
CA LYS A 297 51.94 80.42 76.17
C LYS A 297 52.81 81.12 75.13
N VAL A 298 53.79 81.91 75.55
CA VAL A 298 54.71 82.62 74.64
C VAL A 298 55.60 81.65 73.85
N ILE A 299 56.09 80.59 74.50
CA ILE A 299 56.88 79.55 73.83
C ILE A 299 56.01 78.80 72.82
N TRP A 300 54.78 78.47 73.20
CA TRP A 300 53.84 77.75 72.36
C TRP A 300 53.44 78.56 71.13
N GLU A 301 53.14 79.85 71.29
CA GLU A 301 52.86 80.78 70.20
C GLU A 301 54.01 80.85 69.19
N LYS A 302 55.27 80.88 69.64
CA LYS A 302 56.44 80.81 68.75
C LYS A 302 56.59 79.47 68.03
N LEU A 303 56.35 78.35 68.71
CA LEU A 303 56.47 77.03 68.10
C LEU A 303 55.36 76.78 67.08
N PHE A 304 54.13 77.20 67.40
CA PHE A 304 52.97 76.93 66.60
C PHE A 304 52.84 77.86 65.41
N SER A 305 53.16 79.16 65.56
CA SER A 305 53.29 80.08 64.41
C SER A 305 54.31 79.57 63.38
N LYS A 306 55.39 78.93 63.84
CA LYS A 306 56.39 78.27 63.00
C LYS A 306 55.93 76.92 62.42
N GLY A 307 54.94 76.27 63.04
CA GLY A 307 54.37 74.99 62.64
C GLY A 307 53.19 75.10 61.66
N ILE A 308 52.34 76.13 61.80
CA ILE A 308 51.23 76.43 60.87
C ILE A 308 51.72 77.14 59.61
N THR A 309 52.93 77.73 59.63
CA THR A 309 53.52 78.23 58.38
C THR A 309 53.63 77.05 57.41
N LEU A 310 52.79 77.06 56.37
CA LEU A 310 52.78 76.07 55.30
C LEU A 310 54.22 75.87 54.83
N ARG A 311 54.85 74.76 55.22
CA ARG A 311 55.96 74.24 54.44
C ARG A 311 55.34 73.87 53.10
N GLU A 312 55.90 74.42 52.02
CA GLU A 312 55.65 73.88 50.68
C GLU A 312 55.98 72.39 50.74
N PHE A 313 54.93 71.57 50.79
CA PHE A 313 55.06 70.15 50.56
C PHE A 313 55.24 70.02 49.06
N TYR A 314 56.48 69.96 48.60
CA TYR A 314 56.77 69.67 47.20
C TYR A 314 56.19 68.29 46.86
N ASP A 315 55.31 68.24 45.86
CA ASP A 315 54.90 66.98 45.26
C ASP A 315 56.16 66.29 44.73
N THR A 316 56.33 65.03 45.11
CA THR A 316 57.38 64.08 44.67
C THR A 316 57.65 64.03 43.16
N ARG A 317 56.76 64.60 42.33
CA ARG A 317 56.98 64.83 40.90
C ARG A 317 57.94 65.99 40.57
N GLU A 318 57.94 67.09 41.32
CA GLU A 318 58.78 68.27 41.04
C GLU A 318 60.26 68.09 41.44
N GLU A 319 60.55 67.26 42.45
CA GLU A 319 61.94 66.92 42.83
C GLU A 319 62.68 66.11 41.75
N ARG A 320 61.95 65.36 40.91
CA ARG A 320 62.56 64.55 39.83
C ARG A 320 62.99 65.40 38.63
N THR A 321 62.35 66.55 38.40
CA THR A 321 62.65 67.44 37.26
C THR A 321 63.82 68.39 37.55
N LYS A 322 64.08 68.77 38.80
CA LYS A 322 65.20 69.66 39.16
C LYS A 322 66.57 68.96 39.26
N ARG A 323 66.65 67.63 39.37
CA ARG A 323 67.91 66.85 39.36
C ARG A 323 68.49 66.55 37.96
N LYS A 324 67.84 67.01 36.88
CA LYS A 324 68.25 66.77 35.47
C LYS A 324 68.84 68.00 34.77
N LYS A 325 69.27 69.03 35.50
CA LYS A 325 70.07 70.14 34.97
C LYS A 325 71.42 70.20 35.66
#